data_AF-A0A7Y2J8N7-F1
#
_entry.id   AF-A0A7Y2J8N7-F1
#
_cell.length_a   1.000
_cell.length_b   1.000
_cell.length_c   1.000
_cell.angle_alpha   90.00
_cell.angle_beta   90.00
_cell.angle_gamma   90.00
#
_symmetry.space_group_name_H-M   'P 1'
#
loop_
_entity.id
_entity.type
_entity.pdbx_description
1 polymer ?
#
loop_
_entity_poly.entity_id
_entity_poly.type
_entity_poly.pdbx_seq_one_letter_code
_entity_poly.pdbx_strand_id
1 'polypeptide(L)'
;MKASEYHKYLTLSGLERLVVSPESNFINIGERTNVTGSRKFLRLIKEENYSEALEVARHQVEGGAQILDVNMDEGMLDGVYAMVTFLNLIASEPDIARIPIMIDSSKWEIIEAGLQVVQGKSVVNSISLKEGEEEFIRQAKLIRRYGAAVIVMAFDETGQADNYERRVEICNRSYKILVEKVGFPPQDIIFDPNIFPVATGMEEHRKNALDFFRATKWIRENLPFASVSGGVSNVSFSFRGNNVVREAMHSAFLYHAIQHGMNMGIVNPAMLEVYDEIPADLLERVEDVLLDRRDDATERLLDFAETVKDQKKQIEEVEQEWRSSSLDKRITHALVKGLDQFIVDDVEEARLAVDRPIEVIEGHLMRGMNVVGDLFGSGKMFLPQVVKSARVMKKAVAHLQPFIEEEKDGRARSAGKILMATVKGDVHDIGKNIVSVVLGCNNYEIIDLGVMVPPETIIETAKNENVDVIGLSGLITPSLDEMVYVSREMEKNDMN
;
A
#
# COMPACT_ATOMS: atom_id res chain seq x y z
N MET A 1 23.47 32.20 -0.89
CA MET A 1 22.44 31.63 0.00
C MET A 1 22.60 30.11 -0.03
N LYS A 2 22.91 29.50 1.11
CA LYS A 2 22.97 28.03 1.24
C LYS A 2 21.56 27.50 0.97
N ALA A 3 21.41 26.60 0.01
CA ALA A 3 20.17 25.86 -0.17
C ALA A 3 19.85 25.18 1.17
N SER A 4 18.76 25.61 1.81
CA SER A 4 18.32 25.09 3.10
C SER A 4 18.03 23.59 2.97
N GLU A 5 18.29 22.87 4.06
CA GLU A 5 18.16 21.43 4.27
C GLU A 5 16.71 20.89 4.15
N TYR A 6 16.02 21.18 3.04
CA TYR A 6 14.80 20.46 2.70
C TYR A 6 15.20 19.05 2.27
N HIS A 7 14.84 18.08 3.11
CA HIS A 7 15.03 16.67 2.80
C HIS A 7 14.32 16.32 1.48
N LYS A 8 15.05 15.75 0.53
CA LYS A 8 14.55 15.42 -0.81
C LYS A 8 13.84 14.08 -0.77
N TYR A 9 12.55 14.09 -0.47
CA TYR A 9 11.70 12.89 -0.53
C TYR A 9 10.96 12.80 -1.86
N LEU A 10 10.72 11.56 -2.30
CA LEU A 10 9.80 11.30 -3.41
C LEU A 10 8.44 11.86 -3.02
N THR A 11 7.96 12.82 -3.79
CA THR A 11 6.63 13.42 -3.61
C THR A 11 5.85 13.20 -4.89
N LEU A 12 4.68 12.60 -4.76
CA LEU A 12 3.73 12.30 -5.82
C LEU A 12 2.38 12.95 -5.46
N SER A 13 1.46 13.03 -6.41
CA SER A 13 0.13 13.58 -6.14
C SER A 13 -0.90 13.01 -7.11
N GLY A 14 -2.04 12.60 -6.58
CA GLY A 14 -3.32 12.66 -7.30
C GLY A 14 -3.97 14.02 -6.99
N LEU A 15 -5.21 14.00 -6.51
CA LEU A 15 -5.81 15.15 -5.80
C LEU A 15 -5.16 15.37 -4.42
N GLU A 16 -4.70 14.31 -3.78
CA GLU A 16 -3.99 14.35 -2.50
C GLU A 16 -2.49 14.08 -2.71
N ARG A 17 -1.68 14.66 -1.82
CA ARG A 17 -0.22 14.55 -1.85
C ARG A 17 0.22 13.26 -1.17
N LEU A 18 1.07 12.49 -1.83
CA LEU A 18 1.80 11.35 -1.27
C LEU A 18 3.27 11.71 -1.10
N VAL A 19 3.79 11.63 0.13
CA VAL A 19 5.22 11.82 0.43
C VAL A 19 5.80 10.50 0.93
N VAL A 20 6.86 10.02 0.29
CA VAL A 20 7.56 8.79 0.69
C VAL A 20 8.82 9.17 1.47
N SER A 21 8.68 9.19 2.80
CA SER A 21 9.75 9.48 3.76
C SER A 21 10.32 8.18 4.36
N PRO A 22 11.45 8.23 5.09
CA PRO A 22 12.00 7.07 5.80
C PRO A 22 11.06 6.45 6.83
N GLU A 23 10.14 7.23 7.38
CA GLU A 23 9.11 6.81 8.33
C GLU A 23 7.86 6.27 7.64
N SER A 24 7.77 6.43 6.31
CA SER A 24 6.67 5.86 5.54
C SER A 24 6.79 4.35 5.51
N ASN A 25 5.66 3.68 5.72
CA ASN A 25 5.56 2.26 5.48
C ASN A 25 5.69 1.95 3.98
N PHE A 26 5.76 0.67 3.65
CA PHE A 26 5.84 0.19 2.27
C PHE A 26 4.68 0.71 1.41
N ILE A 27 5.01 1.30 0.26
CA ILE A 27 4.04 1.91 -0.66
C ILE A 27 3.49 0.85 -1.63
N ASN A 28 2.20 0.57 -1.52
CA ASN A 28 1.52 -0.42 -2.36
C ASN A 28 1.03 0.22 -3.67
N ILE A 29 1.52 -0.30 -4.80
CA ILE A 29 1.09 0.10 -6.14
C ILE A 29 0.11 -0.96 -6.67
N GLY A 30 -1.13 -0.60 -6.96
CA GLY A 30 -2.17 -1.55 -7.38
C GLY A 30 -1.99 -2.05 -8.82
N GLU A 31 -1.83 -3.36 -9.01
CA GLU A 31 -1.50 -4.01 -10.29
C GLU A 31 -2.69 -4.36 -11.21
N ARG A 32 -3.94 -4.25 -10.74
CA ARG A 32 -5.09 -4.92 -11.39
C ARG A 32 -5.68 -4.16 -12.57
N THR A 33 -5.35 -2.88 -12.71
CA THR A 33 -5.71 -1.97 -13.81
C THR A 33 -4.75 -2.16 -14.99
N ASN A 34 -4.45 -3.42 -15.30
CA ASN A 34 -3.48 -3.84 -16.30
C ASN A 34 -4.12 -4.86 -17.23
N VAL A 35 -4.23 -4.53 -18.52
CA VAL A 35 -4.88 -5.38 -19.53
C VAL A 35 -4.10 -6.68 -19.81
N THR A 36 -2.78 -6.70 -19.59
CA THR A 36 -1.96 -7.91 -19.73
C THR A 36 -2.06 -8.80 -18.49
N GLY A 37 -2.08 -8.19 -17.30
CA GLY A 37 -2.04 -8.90 -16.00
C GLY A 37 -3.41 -9.34 -15.49
N SER A 38 -4.50 -8.69 -15.91
CA SER A 38 -5.85 -8.92 -15.38
C SER A 38 -6.83 -9.27 -16.50
N ARG A 39 -7.19 -10.56 -16.60
CA ARG A 39 -8.20 -11.05 -17.56
C ARG A 39 -9.56 -10.34 -17.42
N LYS A 40 -9.95 -9.98 -16.19
CA LYS A 40 -11.19 -9.22 -15.94
C LYS A 40 -11.06 -7.82 -16.55
N PHE A 41 -9.97 -7.11 -16.26
CA PHE A 41 -9.77 -5.74 -16.75
C PHE A 41 -9.64 -5.69 -18.27
N LEU A 42 -8.87 -6.61 -18.88
CA LEU A 42 -8.79 -6.77 -20.33
C LEU A 42 -10.16 -6.88 -21.00
N ARG A 43 -11.03 -7.72 -20.45
CA ARG A 43 -12.39 -7.91 -20.97
C ARG A 43 -13.18 -6.61 -20.89
N LEU A 44 -13.16 -5.95 -19.73
CA LEU A 44 -13.91 -4.71 -19.51
C LEU A 44 -13.48 -3.58 -20.44
N ILE A 45 -12.17 -3.41 -20.67
CA ILE A 45 -11.65 -2.41 -21.61
C ILE A 45 -12.03 -2.77 -23.05
N LYS A 46 -11.91 -4.04 -23.46
CA LYS A 46 -12.31 -4.50 -24.82
C LYS A 46 -13.81 -4.36 -25.08
N GLU A 47 -14.63 -4.51 -24.05
CA GLU A 47 -16.10 -4.36 -24.13
C GLU A 47 -16.54 -2.91 -23.89
N GLU A 48 -15.61 -1.97 -23.70
CA GLU A 48 -15.86 -0.56 -23.34
C GLU A 48 -16.77 -0.40 -22.10
N ASN A 49 -16.78 -1.40 -21.21
CA ASN A 49 -17.50 -1.38 -19.95
C ASN A 49 -16.66 -0.64 -18.89
N TYR A 50 -16.49 0.67 -19.12
CA TYR A 50 -15.63 1.51 -18.29
C TYR A 50 -16.15 1.69 -16.87
N SER A 51 -17.45 1.63 -16.64
CA SER A 51 -18.03 1.71 -15.30
C SER A 51 -17.52 0.57 -14.40
N GLU A 52 -17.58 -0.67 -14.88
CA GLU A 52 -17.01 -1.80 -14.13
C GLU A 52 -15.47 -1.77 -14.08
N ALA A 53 -14.81 -1.17 -15.07
CA ALA A 53 -13.36 -1.00 -15.05
C ALA A 53 -12.92 -0.01 -13.95
N LEU A 54 -13.70 1.07 -13.72
CA LEU A 54 -13.50 2.00 -12.61
C LEU A 54 -13.72 1.30 -11.25
N GLU A 55 -14.66 0.37 -11.14
CA GLU A 55 -14.81 -0.44 -9.92
C GLU A 55 -13.55 -1.25 -9.60
N VAL A 56 -12.83 -1.75 -10.62
CA VAL A 56 -11.55 -2.44 -10.40
C VAL A 56 -10.50 -1.48 -9.82
N ALA A 57 -10.45 -0.25 -10.32
CA ALA A 57 -9.57 0.79 -9.77
C ALA A 57 -9.96 1.15 -8.33
N ARG A 58 -11.25 1.49 -8.09
CA ARG A 58 -11.77 1.87 -6.76
C ARG A 58 -11.51 0.80 -5.72
N HIS A 59 -11.78 -0.47 -6.04
CA HIS A 59 -11.54 -1.59 -5.13
C HIS A 59 -10.06 -1.72 -4.73
N GLN A 60 -9.11 -1.35 -5.59
CA GLN A 60 -7.69 -1.33 -5.22
C GLN A 60 -7.37 -0.19 -4.26
N VAL A 61 -7.92 1.01 -4.51
CA VAL A 61 -7.72 2.17 -3.62
C VAL A 61 -8.33 1.93 -2.25
N GLU A 62 -9.56 1.42 -2.19
CA GLU A 62 -10.20 0.97 -0.95
C GLU A 62 -9.46 -0.20 -0.30
N GLY A 63 -8.83 -1.04 -1.12
CA GLY A 63 -7.95 -2.12 -0.68
C GLY A 63 -6.58 -1.66 -0.20
N GLY A 64 -6.31 -0.36 -0.08
CA GLY A 64 -5.07 0.18 0.47
C GLY A 64 -3.95 0.43 -0.54
N ALA A 65 -4.24 0.42 -1.85
CA ALA A 65 -3.30 0.94 -2.85
C ALA A 65 -3.08 2.44 -2.64
N GLN A 66 -1.83 2.86 -2.65
CA GLN A 66 -1.41 4.26 -2.49
C GLN A 66 -0.99 4.89 -3.81
N ILE A 67 -0.76 4.06 -4.84
CA ILE A 67 -0.53 4.45 -6.24
C ILE A 67 -1.30 3.46 -7.10
N LEU A 68 -1.86 3.90 -8.23
CA LEU A 68 -2.55 3.02 -9.18
C LEU A 68 -1.73 2.84 -10.45
N ASP A 69 -1.34 1.61 -10.78
CA ASP A 69 -0.66 1.28 -12.05
C ASP A 69 -1.69 1.05 -13.15
N VAL A 70 -1.57 1.77 -14.27
CA VAL A 70 -2.51 1.69 -15.40
C VAL A 70 -1.76 1.27 -16.64
N ASN A 71 -2.07 0.08 -17.14
CA ASN A 71 -1.46 -0.48 -18.35
C ASN A 71 -2.52 -0.84 -19.39
N MET A 72 -2.35 -0.32 -20.60
CA MET A 72 -3.23 -0.51 -21.76
C MET A 72 -2.53 -1.18 -22.96
N ASP A 73 -1.39 -1.82 -22.74
CA ASP A 73 -0.63 -2.52 -23.76
C ASP A 73 -1.27 -3.86 -24.11
N GLU A 74 -2.04 -3.86 -25.20
CA GLU A 74 -2.61 -5.06 -25.80
C GLU A 74 -2.64 -4.90 -27.31
N GLY A 75 -2.22 -5.93 -28.05
CA GLY A 75 -2.04 -5.85 -29.51
C GLY A 75 -3.32 -5.53 -30.31
N MET A 76 -4.50 -5.73 -29.72
CA MET A 76 -5.80 -5.44 -30.34
C MET A 76 -6.44 -4.14 -29.87
N LEU A 77 -5.79 -3.37 -28.99
CA LEU A 77 -6.29 -2.09 -28.49
C LEU A 77 -5.54 -0.91 -29.11
N ASP A 78 -6.25 0.19 -29.36
CA ASP A 78 -5.61 1.49 -29.48
C ASP A 78 -5.19 1.95 -28.07
N GLY A 79 -3.94 1.66 -27.71
CA GLY A 79 -3.42 1.94 -26.38
C GLY A 79 -3.39 3.42 -26.02
N VAL A 80 -3.20 4.32 -27.00
CA VAL A 80 -3.24 5.78 -26.76
C VAL A 80 -4.65 6.19 -26.39
N TYR A 81 -5.63 5.79 -27.20
CA TYR A 81 -7.03 6.08 -26.93
C TYR A 81 -7.50 5.48 -25.59
N ALA A 82 -7.18 4.21 -25.33
CA ALA A 82 -7.58 3.53 -24.10
C ALA A 82 -6.97 4.16 -22.85
N MET A 83 -5.67 4.49 -22.89
CA MET A 83 -4.98 5.16 -21.78
C MET A 83 -5.61 6.52 -21.49
N VAL A 84 -5.74 7.38 -22.50
CA VAL A 84 -6.32 8.72 -22.35
C VAL A 84 -7.76 8.65 -21.84
N THR A 85 -8.57 7.75 -22.40
CA THR A 85 -9.97 7.60 -22.00
C THR A 85 -10.08 7.18 -20.54
N PHE A 86 -9.34 6.14 -20.14
CA PHE A 86 -9.43 5.61 -18.78
C PHE A 86 -8.88 6.58 -17.73
N LEU A 87 -7.78 7.29 -18.02
CA LEU A 87 -7.22 8.29 -17.11
C LEU A 87 -8.18 9.49 -16.90
N ASN A 88 -8.86 9.95 -17.96
CA ASN A 88 -9.87 11.00 -17.83
C ASN A 88 -11.08 10.54 -16.99
N LEU A 89 -11.47 9.28 -17.12
CA LEU A 89 -12.54 8.71 -16.29
C LEU A 89 -12.12 8.58 -14.83
N ILE A 90 -10.88 8.15 -14.56
CA ILE A 90 -10.32 8.15 -13.19
C ILE A 90 -10.37 9.56 -12.60
N ALA A 91 -9.99 10.59 -13.37
CA ALA A 91 -10.02 11.97 -12.92
C ALA A 91 -11.43 12.48 -12.55
N SER A 92 -12.49 11.86 -13.07
CA SER A 92 -13.87 12.18 -12.73
C SER A 92 -14.38 11.51 -11.44
N GLU A 93 -13.61 10.59 -10.87
CA GLU A 93 -13.96 9.81 -9.67
C GLU A 93 -13.03 10.19 -8.50
N PRO A 94 -13.44 11.09 -7.58
CA PRO A 94 -12.58 11.61 -6.52
C PRO A 94 -11.93 10.53 -5.64
N ASP A 95 -12.66 9.46 -5.33
CA ASP A 95 -12.17 8.35 -4.50
C ASP A 95 -10.98 7.62 -5.12
N ILE A 96 -10.86 7.65 -6.44
CA ILE A 96 -9.75 7.07 -7.20
C ILE A 96 -8.69 8.14 -7.46
N ALA A 97 -9.11 9.32 -7.94
CA ALA A 97 -8.24 10.42 -8.33
C ALA A 97 -7.40 10.97 -7.17
N ARG A 98 -7.77 10.71 -5.91
CA ARG A 98 -7.00 11.14 -4.74
C ARG A 98 -5.57 10.61 -4.71
N ILE A 99 -5.33 9.37 -5.19
CA ILE A 99 -3.99 8.78 -5.20
C ILE A 99 -3.24 9.05 -6.53
N PRO A 100 -1.89 9.08 -6.54
CA PRO A 100 -1.12 9.22 -7.75
C PRO A 100 -1.30 8.05 -8.74
N ILE A 101 -1.12 8.34 -10.03
CA ILE A 101 -1.17 7.35 -11.10
C ILE A 101 0.24 7.00 -11.58
N MET A 102 0.48 5.71 -11.77
CA MET A 102 1.62 5.16 -12.50
C MET A 102 1.17 4.79 -13.91
N ILE A 103 1.73 5.46 -14.92
CA ILE A 103 1.40 5.25 -16.34
C ILE A 103 2.33 4.16 -16.86
N ASP A 104 1.77 2.98 -17.12
CA ASP A 104 2.51 1.80 -17.54
C ASP A 104 2.32 1.49 -19.02
N SER A 105 3.42 1.54 -19.78
CA SER A 105 3.46 1.10 -21.18
C SER A 105 4.89 0.86 -21.64
N SER A 106 5.04 -0.06 -22.58
CA SER A 106 6.26 -0.29 -23.35
C SER A 106 6.45 0.71 -24.50
N LYS A 107 5.44 1.55 -24.79
CA LYS A 107 5.43 2.50 -25.91
C LYS A 107 5.42 3.95 -25.42
N TRP A 108 6.41 4.72 -25.85
CA TRP A 108 6.56 6.12 -25.43
C TRP A 108 5.34 6.99 -25.77
N GLU A 109 4.70 6.78 -26.91
CA GLU A 109 3.53 7.54 -27.34
C GLU A 109 2.32 7.37 -26.40
N ILE A 110 2.17 6.20 -25.77
CA ILE A 110 1.11 5.95 -24.79
C ILE A 110 1.45 6.63 -23.46
N ILE A 111 2.71 6.54 -23.02
CA ILE A 111 3.21 7.22 -21.82
C ILE A 111 2.98 8.73 -21.96
N GLU A 112 3.41 9.32 -23.08
CA GLU A 112 3.31 10.76 -23.31
C GLU A 112 1.85 11.22 -23.40
N ALA A 113 0.97 10.46 -24.04
CA ALA A 113 -0.46 10.75 -24.05
C ALA A 113 -1.08 10.71 -22.64
N GLY A 114 -0.67 9.75 -21.80
CA GLY A 114 -1.09 9.69 -20.41
C GLY A 114 -0.60 10.89 -19.58
N LEU A 115 0.67 11.28 -19.75
CA LEU A 115 1.26 12.44 -19.07
C LEU A 115 0.57 13.76 -19.42
N GLN A 116 -0.04 13.87 -20.60
CA GLN A 116 -0.77 15.07 -21.03
C GLN A 116 -2.13 15.24 -20.35
N VAL A 117 -2.73 14.17 -19.84
CA VAL A 117 -4.09 14.19 -19.27
C VAL A 117 -4.14 13.89 -17.77
N VAL A 118 -3.12 13.23 -17.23
CA VAL A 118 -3.06 12.94 -15.80
C VAL A 118 -2.94 14.22 -14.98
N GLN A 119 -3.75 14.32 -13.92
CA GLN A 119 -3.64 15.41 -12.95
C GLN A 119 -2.68 15.02 -11.82
N GLY A 120 -1.92 16.01 -11.32
CA GLY A 120 -0.97 15.81 -10.24
C GLY A 120 0.38 15.27 -10.73
N LYS A 121 1.22 14.83 -9.79
CA LYS A 121 2.55 14.31 -10.10
C LYS A 121 2.50 12.78 -10.15
N SER A 122 2.50 12.28 -11.39
CA SER A 122 2.45 10.86 -11.74
C SER A 122 3.83 10.18 -11.72
N VAL A 123 3.82 8.87 -11.95
CA VAL A 123 5.02 8.06 -12.17
C VAL A 123 4.98 7.47 -13.57
N VAL A 124 6.08 7.55 -14.31
CA VAL A 124 6.24 6.85 -15.58
C VAL A 124 6.79 5.44 -15.34
N ASN A 125 6.10 4.42 -15.84
CA ASN A 125 6.54 3.03 -15.85
C ASN A 125 6.64 2.54 -17.31
N SER A 126 7.81 2.50 -17.92
CA SER A 126 9.14 2.84 -17.41
C SER A 126 10.04 3.32 -18.54
N ILE A 127 11.26 3.73 -18.21
CA ILE A 127 12.34 3.96 -19.19
C ILE A 127 13.51 3.03 -18.90
N SER A 128 14.37 2.82 -19.90
CA SER A 128 15.57 1.98 -19.76
C SER A 128 16.65 2.34 -20.79
N LEU A 129 17.84 1.76 -20.64
CA LEU A 129 18.95 1.93 -21.59
C LEU A 129 18.86 0.96 -22.79
N LYS A 130 17.76 0.19 -22.93
CA LYS A 130 17.55 -0.80 -23.99
C LYS A 130 17.79 -0.25 -25.40
N GLU A 131 17.30 0.96 -25.67
CA GLU A 131 17.43 1.62 -26.98
C GLU A 131 18.65 2.56 -27.04
N GLY A 132 19.54 2.45 -26.07
CA GLY A 132 20.74 3.26 -25.95
C GLY A 132 20.54 4.53 -25.12
N GLU A 133 21.67 5.17 -24.82
CA GLU A 133 21.73 6.34 -23.94
C GLU A 133 21.03 7.58 -24.50
N GLU A 134 21.08 7.81 -25.82
CA GLU A 134 20.47 9.00 -26.43
C GLU A 134 18.95 9.04 -26.23
N GLU A 135 18.29 7.90 -26.47
CA GLU A 135 16.85 7.76 -26.30
C GLU A 135 16.46 7.84 -24.82
N PHE A 136 17.21 7.17 -23.94
CA PHE A 136 17.02 7.27 -22.49
C PHE A 136 17.09 8.72 -21.99
N ILE A 137 18.07 9.51 -22.46
CA ILE A 137 18.19 10.94 -22.15
C ILE A 137 17.01 11.74 -22.73
N ARG A 138 16.57 11.45 -23.95
CA ARG A 138 15.43 12.12 -24.59
C ARG A 138 14.17 11.94 -23.75
N GLN A 139 13.84 10.70 -23.40
CA GLN A 139 12.69 10.35 -22.58
C GLN A 139 12.79 10.99 -21.20
N ALA A 140 13.92 10.85 -20.50
CA ALA A 140 14.13 11.45 -19.18
C ALA A 140 13.95 12.98 -19.17
N LYS A 141 14.41 13.69 -20.21
CA LYS A 141 14.18 15.14 -20.34
C LYS A 141 12.70 15.49 -20.50
N LEU A 142 11.95 14.68 -21.25
CA LEU A 142 10.51 14.88 -21.42
C LEU A 142 9.76 14.60 -20.13
N ILE A 143 10.05 13.49 -19.44
CA ILE A 143 9.45 13.17 -18.14
C ILE A 143 9.70 14.30 -17.14
N ARG A 144 10.95 14.80 -17.07
CA ARG A 144 11.32 15.94 -16.22
C ARG A 144 10.53 17.20 -16.57
N ARG A 145 10.25 17.43 -17.86
CA ARG A 145 9.46 18.58 -18.33
C ARG A 145 8.00 18.50 -17.89
N TYR A 146 7.41 17.29 -17.90
CA TYR A 146 6.08 17.04 -17.33
C TYR A 146 6.08 17.06 -15.79
N GLY A 147 7.25 16.93 -15.15
CA GLY A 147 7.39 16.95 -13.70
C GLY A 147 7.05 15.64 -13.01
N ALA A 148 6.99 14.53 -13.76
CA ALA A 148 6.69 13.20 -13.25
C ALA A 148 7.93 12.52 -12.64
N ALA A 149 7.69 11.56 -11.74
CA ALA A 149 8.70 10.60 -11.30
C ALA A 149 8.86 9.48 -12.33
N VAL A 150 9.88 8.64 -12.18
CA VAL A 150 10.21 7.62 -13.19
C VAL A 150 10.67 6.30 -12.58
N ILE A 151 10.10 5.21 -13.09
CA ILE A 151 10.62 3.85 -12.95
C ILE A 151 11.73 3.65 -14.00
N VAL A 152 12.89 3.23 -13.54
CA VAL A 152 14.05 2.90 -14.38
C VAL A 152 14.31 1.40 -14.28
N MET A 153 14.02 0.69 -15.36
CA MET A 153 14.27 -0.75 -15.44
C MET A 153 15.77 -1.03 -15.53
N ALA A 154 16.23 -2.09 -14.86
CA ALA A 154 17.57 -2.62 -15.05
C ALA A 154 17.68 -3.39 -16.39
N PHE A 155 17.59 -2.66 -17.50
CA PHE A 155 17.70 -3.15 -18.88
C PHE A 155 18.58 -2.16 -19.65
N ASP A 156 19.65 -2.65 -20.28
CA ASP A 156 20.51 -1.88 -21.18
C ASP A 156 20.62 -2.49 -22.59
N GLU A 157 21.54 -1.96 -23.41
CA GLU A 157 21.75 -2.36 -24.81
C GLU A 157 22.12 -3.85 -24.96
N THR A 158 22.57 -4.50 -23.88
CA THR A 158 22.98 -5.91 -23.87
C THR A 158 21.91 -6.85 -23.29
N GLY A 159 20.82 -6.32 -22.73
CA GLY A 159 19.71 -7.10 -22.22
C GLY A 159 19.27 -6.72 -20.81
N GLN A 160 18.42 -7.57 -20.22
CA GLN A 160 17.96 -7.42 -18.85
C GLN A 160 19.06 -7.84 -17.86
N ALA A 161 19.13 -7.16 -16.72
CA ALA A 161 20.02 -7.54 -15.63
C ALA A 161 19.47 -8.76 -14.86
N ASP A 162 19.97 -9.93 -15.18
CA ASP A 162 19.59 -11.22 -14.58
C ASP A 162 20.24 -11.49 -13.22
N ASN A 163 21.49 -11.07 -13.03
CA ASN A 163 22.27 -11.27 -11.81
C ASN A 163 22.54 -9.97 -11.02
N TYR A 164 23.04 -10.13 -9.79
CA TYR A 164 23.37 -9.01 -8.89
C TYR A 164 24.32 -7.98 -9.51
N GLU A 165 25.45 -8.40 -10.09
CA GLU A 165 26.46 -7.50 -10.64
C GLU A 165 25.88 -6.64 -11.77
N ARG A 166 25.10 -7.25 -12.66
CA ARG A 166 24.43 -6.55 -13.77
C ARG A 166 23.39 -5.55 -13.26
N ARG A 167 22.63 -5.90 -12.21
CA ARG A 167 21.62 -4.99 -11.62
C ARG A 167 22.31 -3.74 -11.06
N VAL A 168 23.41 -3.93 -10.32
CA VAL A 168 24.22 -2.83 -9.78
C VAL A 168 24.81 -1.97 -10.89
N GLU A 169 25.41 -2.59 -11.92
CA GLU A 169 26.01 -1.90 -13.06
C GLU A 169 25.01 -0.98 -13.75
N ILE A 170 23.86 -1.52 -14.16
CA ILE A 170 22.86 -0.78 -14.93
C ILE A 170 22.23 0.32 -14.07
N CYS A 171 21.82 0.03 -12.83
CA CYS A 171 21.23 1.04 -11.95
C CYS A 171 22.21 2.19 -11.67
N ASN A 172 23.48 1.90 -11.41
CA ASN A 172 24.52 2.91 -11.22
C ASN A 172 24.75 3.77 -12.47
N ARG A 173 24.83 3.14 -13.65
CA ARG A 173 24.99 3.84 -14.93
C ARG A 173 23.80 4.76 -15.20
N SER A 174 22.58 4.24 -15.07
CA SER A 174 21.35 5.00 -15.25
C SER A 174 21.24 6.17 -14.27
N TYR A 175 21.59 5.96 -12.98
CA TYR A 175 21.60 7.03 -11.98
C TYR A 175 22.54 8.17 -12.37
N LYS A 176 23.78 7.87 -12.77
CA LYS A 176 24.75 8.88 -13.20
C LYS A 176 24.26 9.65 -14.43
N ILE A 177 23.70 8.97 -15.42
CA ILE A 177 23.15 9.64 -16.61
C ILE A 177 22.01 10.60 -16.21
N LEU A 178 21.06 10.12 -15.40
CA LEU A 178 19.92 10.93 -14.95
C LEU A 178 20.35 12.13 -14.11
N VAL A 179 21.20 11.91 -13.10
CA VAL A 179 21.57 12.97 -12.15
C VAL A 179 22.59 13.94 -12.76
N GLU A 180 23.64 13.43 -13.41
CA GLU A 180 24.76 14.26 -13.87
C GLU A 180 24.53 14.88 -15.25
N LYS A 181 23.92 14.14 -16.19
CA LYS A 181 23.72 14.61 -17.58
C LYS A 181 22.35 15.26 -17.79
N VAL A 182 21.29 14.67 -17.25
CA VAL A 182 19.92 15.19 -17.40
C VAL A 182 19.59 16.23 -16.33
N GLY A 183 20.24 16.17 -15.16
CA GLY A 183 19.87 16.98 -13.99
C GLY A 183 18.50 16.59 -13.43
N PHE A 184 18.15 15.31 -13.54
CA PHE A 184 16.91 14.74 -13.01
C PHE A 184 16.97 14.72 -11.47
N PRO A 185 15.90 15.09 -10.75
CA PRO A 185 15.89 15.03 -9.29
C PRO A 185 16.07 13.58 -8.81
N PRO A 186 17.10 13.27 -8.02
CA PRO A 186 17.39 11.88 -7.64
C PRO A 186 16.28 11.23 -6.81
N GLN A 187 15.53 12.02 -6.04
CA GLN A 187 14.39 11.53 -5.27
C GLN A 187 13.19 11.11 -6.13
N ASP A 188 13.15 11.52 -7.40
CA ASP A 188 12.11 11.16 -8.36
C ASP A 188 12.48 9.92 -9.19
N ILE A 189 13.63 9.30 -8.90
CA ILE A 189 14.11 8.07 -9.53
C ILE A 189 13.70 6.87 -8.68
N ILE A 190 12.99 5.93 -9.29
CA ILE A 190 12.59 4.66 -8.70
C ILE A 190 13.24 3.57 -9.55
N PHE A 191 14.14 2.77 -9.00
CA PHE A 191 14.73 1.66 -9.74
C PHE A 191 13.83 0.42 -9.66
N ASP A 192 13.70 -0.28 -10.78
CA ASP A 192 13.21 -1.65 -10.83
C ASP A 192 14.37 -2.58 -11.22
N PRO A 193 14.99 -3.28 -10.23
CA PRO A 193 16.07 -4.24 -10.48
C PRO A 193 15.62 -5.56 -11.13
N ASN A 194 14.40 -5.62 -11.66
CA ASN A 194 13.73 -6.79 -12.24
C ASN A 194 13.45 -7.90 -11.22
N ILE A 195 12.17 -8.06 -10.85
CA ILE A 195 11.72 -9.27 -10.15
C ILE A 195 11.48 -10.37 -11.18
N PHE A 196 12.35 -11.38 -11.19
CA PHE A 196 12.21 -12.57 -12.03
C PHE A 196 11.55 -13.73 -11.29
N PRO A 197 10.93 -14.68 -12.03
CA PRO A 197 10.47 -15.93 -11.46
C PRO A 197 11.60 -16.72 -10.80
N VAL A 198 11.27 -17.38 -9.68
CA VAL A 198 12.09 -18.41 -9.04
C VAL A 198 11.44 -19.78 -9.20
N ALA A 199 12.12 -20.85 -8.76
CA ALA A 199 11.61 -22.22 -8.83
C ALA A 199 11.14 -22.64 -10.24
N THR A 200 11.82 -22.19 -11.28
CA THR A 200 11.51 -22.54 -12.68
C THR A 200 12.11 -23.88 -13.10
N GLY A 201 12.89 -24.52 -12.24
CA GLY A 201 13.71 -25.70 -12.57
C GLY A 201 15.01 -25.39 -13.32
N MET A 202 15.36 -24.11 -13.49
CA MET A 202 16.62 -23.66 -14.10
C MET A 202 17.57 -23.17 -13.00
N GLU A 203 18.80 -23.67 -13.00
CA GLU A 203 19.82 -23.34 -12.00
C GLU A 203 20.13 -21.83 -12.00
N GLU A 204 20.12 -21.23 -13.19
CA GLU A 204 20.36 -19.80 -13.41
C GLU A 204 19.33 -18.92 -12.69
N HIS A 205 18.11 -19.43 -12.47
CA HIS A 205 17.02 -18.67 -11.86
C HIS A 205 16.94 -18.84 -10.34
N ARG A 206 17.74 -19.72 -9.73
CA ARG A 206 17.69 -19.98 -8.28
C ARG A 206 17.95 -18.73 -7.44
N LYS A 207 18.90 -17.91 -7.89
CA LYS A 207 19.34 -16.71 -7.14
C LYS A 207 18.57 -15.44 -7.49
N ASN A 208 17.57 -15.52 -8.37
CA ASN A 208 16.86 -14.33 -8.88
C ASN A 208 16.30 -13.43 -7.78
N ALA A 209 15.70 -14.00 -6.74
CA ALA A 209 15.16 -13.26 -5.59
C ALA A 209 16.27 -12.75 -4.65
N LEU A 210 17.26 -13.60 -4.34
CA LEU A 210 18.39 -13.21 -3.50
C LEU A 210 19.21 -12.06 -4.12
N ASP A 211 19.46 -12.12 -5.42
CA ASP A 211 20.13 -11.06 -6.17
C ASP A 211 19.31 -9.77 -6.22
N PHE A 212 17.96 -9.89 -6.20
CA PHE A 212 17.09 -8.72 -6.06
C PHE A 212 17.31 -8.06 -4.71
N PHE A 213 17.23 -8.81 -3.61
CA PHE A 213 17.41 -8.28 -2.27
C PHE A 213 18.79 -7.61 -2.10
N ARG A 214 19.84 -8.23 -2.63
CA ARG A 214 21.20 -7.65 -2.62
C ARG A 214 21.28 -6.37 -3.43
N ALA A 215 20.71 -6.35 -4.64
CA ALA A 215 20.70 -5.17 -5.51
C ALA A 215 19.89 -4.02 -4.88
N THR A 216 18.73 -4.32 -4.30
CA THR A 216 17.90 -3.37 -3.54
C THR A 216 18.71 -2.70 -2.44
N LYS A 217 19.38 -3.49 -1.60
CA LYS A 217 20.23 -2.96 -0.53
C LYS A 217 21.34 -2.08 -1.08
N TRP A 218 22.05 -2.56 -2.11
CA TRP A 218 23.11 -1.79 -2.74
C TRP A 218 22.60 -0.45 -3.28
N ILE A 219 21.47 -0.44 -4.00
CA ILE A 219 20.87 0.78 -4.55
C ILE A 219 20.56 1.77 -3.43
N ARG A 220 19.92 1.31 -2.35
CA ARG A 220 19.50 2.18 -1.24
C ARG A 220 20.68 2.74 -0.44
N GLU A 221 21.80 2.02 -0.38
CA GLU A 221 23.02 2.46 0.29
C GLU A 221 23.91 3.36 -0.60
N ASN A 222 23.90 3.17 -1.92
CA ASN A 222 24.89 3.77 -2.83
C ASN A 222 24.31 4.82 -3.80
N LEU A 223 23.00 4.84 -4.03
CA LEU A 223 22.33 5.79 -4.93
C LEU A 223 21.42 6.73 -4.11
N PRO A 224 21.94 7.88 -3.64
CA PRO A 224 21.23 8.76 -2.72
C PRO A 224 19.84 9.14 -3.22
N PHE A 225 18.86 9.09 -2.32
CA PHE A 225 17.44 9.44 -2.53
C PHE A 225 16.63 8.50 -3.44
N ALA A 226 17.26 7.64 -4.23
CA ALA A 226 16.55 6.79 -5.20
C ALA A 226 15.73 5.70 -4.50
N SER A 227 14.47 5.53 -4.90
CA SER A 227 13.59 4.46 -4.38
C SER A 227 13.81 3.15 -5.15
N VAL A 228 13.28 2.04 -4.62
CA VAL A 228 13.30 0.72 -5.28
C VAL A 228 11.88 0.15 -5.30
N SER A 229 11.45 -0.28 -6.49
CA SER A 229 10.19 -0.96 -6.75
C SER A 229 10.41 -2.27 -7.50
N GLY A 230 9.31 -2.97 -7.80
CA GLY A 230 9.28 -4.16 -8.63
C GLY A 230 7.89 -4.79 -8.72
N GLY A 231 7.64 -5.50 -9.82
CA GLY A 231 6.45 -6.33 -10.01
C GLY A 231 6.47 -7.63 -9.20
N VAL A 232 5.93 -7.60 -7.97
CA VAL A 232 6.04 -8.70 -7.00
C VAL A 232 5.40 -9.98 -7.53
N SER A 233 4.28 -9.87 -8.23
CA SER A 233 3.57 -11.02 -8.81
C SER A 233 4.44 -11.90 -9.71
N ASN A 234 5.52 -11.36 -10.29
CA ASN A 234 6.43 -12.07 -11.18
C ASN A 234 7.26 -13.15 -10.48
N VAL A 235 7.61 -12.98 -9.19
CA VAL A 235 8.42 -13.96 -8.44
C VAL A 235 7.78 -15.35 -8.41
N SER A 236 6.44 -15.36 -8.40
CA SER A 236 5.58 -16.53 -8.21
C SER A 236 5.09 -17.18 -9.51
N PHE A 237 5.62 -16.77 -10.67
CA PHE A 237 5.07 -17.15 -11.96
C PHE A 237 5.04 -18.67 -12.20
N SER A 238 6.03 -19.39 -11.68
CA SER A 238 6.15 -20.86 -11.75
C SER A 238 4.97 -21.59 -11.10
N PHE A 239 4.24 -20.93 -10.19
CA PHE A 239 3.12 -21.49 -9.42
C PHE A 239 1.76 -20.97 -9.91
N ARG A 240 1.66 -20.49 -11.15
CA ARG A 240 0.38 -20.08 -11.75
C ARG A 240 -0.69 -21.17 -11.60
N GLY A 241 -1.81 -20.80 -10.98
CA GLY A 241 -2.92 -21.71 -10.69
C GLY A 241 -2.96 -22.24 -9.26
N ASN A 242 -1.91 -22.01 -8.45
CA ASN A 242 -1.91 -22.27 -7.01
C ASN A 242 -1.79 -20.93 -6.25
N ASN A 243 -2.94 -20.30 -5.96
CA ASN A 243 -2.93 -18.98 -5.31
C ASN A 243 -2.35 -19.03 -3.89
N VAL A 244 -2.60 -20.10 -3.11
CA VAL A 244 -2.07 -20.24 -1.74
C VAL A 244 -0.54 -20.10 -1.71
N VAL A 245 0.16 -20.85 -2.58
CA VAL A 245 1.62 -20.77 -2.66
C VAL A 245 2.08 -19.41 -3.18
N ARG A 246 1.37 -18.83 -4.16
CA ARG A 246 1.73 -17.50 -4.71
C ARG A 246 1.62 -16.40 -3.66
N GLU A 247 0.55 -16.38 -2.87
CA GLU A 247 0.30 -15.39 -1.83
C GLU A 247 1.34 -15.48 -0.71
N ALA A 248 1.69 -16.72 -0.30
CA ALA A 248 2.79 -16.96 0.64
C ALA A 248 4.13 -16.45 0.08
N MET A 249 4.43 -16.72 -1.20
CA MET A 249 5.64 -16.22 -1.85
C MET A 249 5.69 -14.70 -1.95
N HIS A 250 4.57 -14.02 -2.26
CA HIS A 250 4.53 -12.56 -2.32
C HIS A 250 4.82 -11.94 -0.96
N SER A 251 4.18 -12.47 0.08
CA SER A 251 4.27 -11.97 1.45
C SER A 251 5.68 -12.18 2.02
N ALA A 252 6.27 -13.38 1.81
CA ALA A 252 7.65 -13.67 2.21
C ALA A 252 8.67 -12.85 1.40
N PHE A 253 8.48 -12.70 0.09
CA PHE A 253 9.35 -11.87 -0.74
C PHE A 253 9.35 -10.42 -0.27
N LEU A 254 8.16 -9.84 -0.05
CA LEU A 254 8.03 -8.46 0.43
C LEU A 254 8.67 -8.27 1.80
N TYR A 255 8.44 -9.18 2.74
CA TYR A 255 9.07 -9.14 4.06
C TYR A 255 10.59 -9.01 3.95
N HIS A 256 11.24 -9.89 3.18
CA HIS A 256 12.69 -9.84 2.99
C HIS A 256 13.14 -8.63 2.16
N ALA A 257 12.43 -8.26 1.11
CA ALA A 257 12.78 -7.12 0.26
C ALA A 257 12.76 -5.78 1.02
N ILE A 258 11.76 -5.60 1.90
CA ILE A 258 11.60 -4.39 2.73
C ILE A 258 12.75 -4.28 3.74
N GLN A 259 13.15 -5.39 4.37
CA GLN A 259 14.33 -5.42 5.25
C GLN A 259 15.62 -5.04 4.50
N HIS A 260 15.67 -5.27 3.19
CA HIS A 260 16.78 -4.85 2.32
C HIS A 260 16.61 -3.45 1.73
N GLY A 261 15.51 -2.74 2.04
CA GLY A 261 15.29 -1.34 1.67
C GLY A 261 14.34 -1.10 0.51
N MET A 262 13.62 -2.13 0.02
CA MET A 262 12.53 -1.94 -0.95
C MET A 262 11.42 -1.14 -0.28
N ASN A 263 11.02 -0.01 -0.88
CA ASN A 263 10.07 0.93 -0.27
C ASN A 263 8.76 1.08 -1.04
N MET A 264 8.65 0.47 -2.23
CA MET A 264 7.45 0.43 -3.04
C MET A 264 7.36 -0.89 -3.80
N GLY A 265 6.18 -1.28 -4.27
CA GLY A 265 6.05 -2.43 -5.16
C GLY A 265 4.69 -2.53 -5.83
N ILE A 266 4.69 -3.08 -7.04
CA ILE A 266 3.48 -3.37 -7.82
C ILE A 266 2.96 -4.73 -7.34
N VAL A 267 1.80 -4.68 -6.69
CA VAL A 267 1.19 -5.80 -5.96
C VAL A 267 -0.31 -5.84 -6.21
N ASN A 268 -0.94 -6.97 -5.91
CA ASN A 268 -2.39 -7.00 -5.67
C ASN A 268 -2.64 -6.90 -4.17
N PRO A 269 -3.08 -5.73 -3.66
CA PRO A 269 -3.34 -5.53 -2.23
C PRO A 269 -4.28 -6.56 -1.61
N ALA A 270 -5.22 -7.09 -2.39
CA ALA A 270 -6.22 -8.04 -1.91
C ALA A 270 -5.65 -9.45 -1.65
N MET A 271 -4.53 -9.81 -2.27
CA MET A 271 -3.90 -11.14 -2.22
C MET A 271 -2.70 -11.22 -1.26
N LEU A 272 -2.38 -10.15 -0.53
CA LEU A 272 -1.29 -10.21 0.44
C LEU A 272 -1.77 -10.89 1.72
N GLU A 273 -1.11 -11.98 2.09
CA GLU A 273 -1.31 -12.70 3.35
C GLU A 273 -0.40 -12.14 4.45
N VAL A 274 -0.83 -12.24 5.71
CA VAL A 274 -0.03 -11.79 6.85
C VAL A 274 1.14 -12.76 7.00
N TYR A 275 2.38 -12.25 7.01
CA TYR A 275 3.57 -13.09 6.96
C TYR A 275 3.61 -14.14 8.09
N ASP A 276 3.26 -13.74 9.33
CA ASP A 276 3.26 -14.64 10.50
C ASP A 276 2.12 -15.67 10.49
N GLU A 277 1.11 -15.48 9.64
CA GLU A 277 -0.01 -16.43 9.54
C GLU A 277 0.20 -17.47 8.42
N ILE A 278 1.31 -17.38 7.68
CA ILE A 278 1.68 -18.40 6.69
C ILE A 278 2.04 -19.69 7.46
N PRO A 279 1.47 -20.86 7.10
CA PRO A 279 1.81 -22.12 7.77
C PRO A 279 3.32 -22.37 7.78
N ALA A 280 3.89 -22.74 8.94
CA ALA A 280 5.33 -22.80 9.14
C ALA A 280 6.08 -23.68 8.10
N ASP A 281 5.53 -24.85 7.74
CA ASP A 281 6.12 -25.74 6.73
C ASP A 281 6.08 -25.12 5.32
N LEU A 282 5.02 -24.39 4.98
CA LEU A 282 4.94 -23.65 3.71
C LEU A 282 5.92 -22.48 3.70
N LEU A 283 5.98 -21.71 4.78
CA LEU A 283 6.88 -20.57 4.92
C LEU A 283 8.34 -21.00 4.80
N GLU A 284 8.73 -22.08 5.49
CA GLU A 284 10.09 -22.63 5.41
C GLU A 284 10.48 -22.97 3.97
N ARG A 285 9.60 -23.63 3.21
CA ARG A 285 9.87 -24.01 1.81
C ARG A 285 9.90 -22.80 0.88
N VAL A 286 9.02 -21.84 1.09
CA VAL A 286 9.02 -20.58 0.34
C VAL A 286 10.33 -19.83 0.57
N GLU A 287 10.76 -19.69 1.82
CA GLU A 287 12.02 -19.03 2.15
C GLU A 287 13.26 -19.80 1.68
N ASP A 288 13.22 -21.13 1.71
CA ASP A 288 14.27 -21.97 1.15
C ASP A 288 14.52 -21.63 -0.33
N VAL A 289 13.45 -21.40 -1.09
CA VAL A 289 13.51 -20.99 -2.50
C VAL A 289 13.94 -19.53 -2.65
N LEU A 290 13.33 -18.60 -1.91
CA LEU A 290 13.61 -17.16 -2.06
C LEU A 290 15.03 -16.78 -1.65
N LEU A 291 15.58 -17.44 -0.63
CA LEU A 291 16.88 -17.16 -0.05
C LEU A 291 17.97 -18.14 -0.51
N ASP A 292 17.64 -19.09 -1.41
CA ASP A 292 18.55 -20.12 -1.92
C ASP A 292 19.28 -20.87 -0.78
N ARG A 293 18.53 -21.30 0.26
CA ARG A 293 19.12 -21.88 1.49
C ARG A 293 19.61 -23.32 1.31
N ARG A 294 19.14 -24.00 0.28
CA ARG A 294 19.37 -25.42 0.02
C ARG A 294 19.17 -25.77 -1.46
N ASP A 295 19.82 -26.84 -1.90
CA ASP A 295 19.83 -27.25 -3.31
C ASP A 295 18.50 -27.84 -3.81
N ASP A 296 17.80 -28.57 -2.95
CA ASP A 296 16.52 -29.21 -3.25
C ASP A 296 15.30 -28.31 -2.94
N ALA A 297 15.50 -27.00 -2.74
CA ALA A 297 14.43 -26.06 -2.37
C ALA A 297 13.28 -26.02 -3.40
N THR A 298 13.64 -25.97 -4.68
CA THR A 298 12.67 -25.90 -5.79
C THR A 298 11.79 -27.15 -5.84
N GLU A 299 12.42 -28.33 -5.81
CA GLU A 299 11.71 -29.62 -5.84
C GLU A 299 10.77 -29.75 -4.64
N ARG A 300 11.27 -29.46 -3.43
CA ARG A 300 10.47 -29.51 -2.20
C ARG A 300 9.24 -28.60 -2.21
N LEU A 301 9.35 -27.42 -2.80
CA LEU A 301 8.23 -26.49 -2.90
C LEU A 301 7.25 -26.91 -4.00
N LEU A 302 7.74 -27.43 -5.14
CA LEU A 302 6.89 -27.95 -6.21
C LEU A 302 6.08 -29.17 -5.73
N ASP A 303 6.73 -30.14 -5.11
CA ASP A 303 6.08 -31.34 -4.55
C ASP A 303 5.02 -30.94 -3.51
N PHE A 304 5.36 -30.00 -2.62
CA PHE A 304 4.41 -29.49 -1.64
C PHE A 304 3.25 -28.75 -2.31
N ALA A 305 3.52 -27.93 -3.33
CA ALA A 305 2.50 -27.19 -4.05
C ALA A 305 1.49 -28.11 -4.76
N GLU A 306 1.88 -29.30 -5.21
CA GLU A 306 0.95 -30.30 -5.74
C GLU A 306 -0.04 -30.76 -4.66
N THR A 307 0.44 -31.03 -3.44
CA THR A 307 -0.43 -31.43 -2.32
C THR A 307 -1.43 -30.34 -1.93
N VAL A 308 -1.03 -29.07 -2.02
CA VAL A 308 -1.89 -27.91 -1.70
C VAL A 308 -2.92 -27.64 -2.81
N LYS A 309 -2.56 -27.89 -4.08
CA LYS A 309 -3.43 -27.64 -5.25
C LYS A 309 -4.70 -28.49 -5.23
N ASP A 310 -4.61 -29.71 -4.69
CA ASP A 310 -5.71 -30.66 -4.59
C ASP A 310 -6.55 -30.50 -3.30
N GLN A 311 -6.11 -29.66 -2.36
CA GLN A 311 -6.79 -29.46 -1.07
C GLN A 311 -7.83 -28.33 -1.05
N LYS A 312 -8.42 -27.95 -2.18
CA LYS A 312 -9.57 -27.00 -2.19
C LYS A 312 -10.75 -27.45 -1.30
N LYS A 313 -10.82 -28.73 -0.95
CA LYS A 313 -11.84 -29.30 -0.04
C LYS A 313 -11.37 -29.51 1.41
N GLN A 314 -10.06 -29.59 1.65
CA GLN A 314 -9.50 -29.81 3.00
C GLN A 314 -9.10 -28.49 3.67
N ILE A 315 -8.76 -27.46 2.88
CA ILE A 315 -8.50 -26.12 3.38
C ILE A 315 -9.78 -25.50 3.99
N GLU A 316 -10.97 -25.78 3.46
CA GLU A 316 -12.24 -25.36 4.09
C GLU A 316 -12.48 -26.01 5.48
N GLU A 317 -12.01 -27.24 5.72
CA GLU A 317 -12.10 -27.92 7.03
C GLU A 317 -11.06 -27.38 8.03
N VAL A 318 -9.85 -27.03 7.57
CA VAL A 318 -8.80 -26.40 8.40
C VAL A 318 -9.11 -24.90 8.66
N GLU A 319 -9.74 -24.21 7.70
CA GLU A 319 -10.22 -22.83 7.82
C GLU A 319 -11.30 -22.65 8.90
N GLN A 320 -11.83 -23.70 9.51
CA GLN A 320 -12.75 -23.61 10.64
C GLN A 320 -12.13 -24.10 11.95
N GLU A 321 -10.89 -24.59 11.95
CA GLU A 321 -10.23 -25.06 13.18
C GLU A 321 -10.07 -23.93 14.19
N TRP A 322 -9.81 -22.70 13.73
CA TRP A 322 -9.79 -21.51 14.59
C TRP A 322 -11.15 -21.26 15.26
N ARG A 323 -12.28 -21.70 14.68
CA ARG A 323 -13.60 -21.61 15.33
C ARG A 323 -13.71 -22.46 16.59
N SER A 324 -12.90 -23.50 16.71
CA SER A 324 -12.82 -24.31 17.93
C SER A 324 -12.01 -23.65 19.04
N SER A 325 -11.31 -22.54 18.75
CA SER A 325 -10.55 -21.78 19.74
C SER A 325 -11.44 -20.95 20.66
N SER A 326 -10.85 -20.46 21.75
CA SER A 326 -11.50 -19.52 22.67
C SER A 326 -11.96 -18.26 21.93
N LEU A 327 -13.08 -17.68 22.38
CA LEU A 327 -13.69 -16.49 21.82
C LEU A 327 -12.70 -15.34 21.52
N ASP A 328 -11.80 -15.03 22.46
CA ASP A 328 -10.73 -14.05 22.27
C ASP A 328 -9.85 -14.32 21.04
N LYS A 329 -9.47 -15.58 20.85
CA LYS A 329 -8.64 -16.01 19.71
C LYS A 329 -9.42 -15.93 18.41
N ARG A 330 -10.73 -16.21 18.45
CA ARG A 330 -11.59 -16.10 17.27
C ARG A 330 -11.73 -14.68 16.79
N ILE A 331 -12.04 -13.76 17.70
CA ILE A 331 -12.15 -12.33 17.41
C ILE A 331 -10.81 -11.78 16.92
N THR A 332 -9.71 -12.12 17.60
CA THR A 332 -8.35 -11.73 17.18
C THR A 332 -8.02 -12.26 15.79
N HIS A 333 -8.29 -13.53 15.51
CA HIS A 333 -8.06 -14.14 14.20
C HIS A 333 -8.88 -13.46 13.10
N ALA A 334 -10.16 -13.19 13.35
CA ALA A 334 -11.04 -12.49 12.41
C ALA A 334 -10.52 -11.07 12.09
N LEU A 335 -10.04 -10.35 13.09
CA LEU A 335 -9.43 -9.03 12.91
C LEU A 335 -8.11 -9.10 12.12
N VAL A 336 -7.18 -9.98 12.51
CA VAL A 336 -5.87 -10.13 11.86
C VAL A 336 -6.01 -10.59 10.40
N LYS A 337 -6.90 -11.53 10.12
CA LYS A 337 -7.16 -12.03 8.75
C LYS A 337 -8.13 -11.15 7.95
N GLY A 338 -8.79 -10.17 8.59
CA GLY A 338 -9.77 -9.31 7.93
C GLY A 338 -11.06 -10.04 7.49
N LEU A 339 -11.49 -11.05 8.27
CA LEU A 339 -12.67 -11.87 8.03
C LEU A 339 -13.90 -11.29 8.73
N ASP A 340 -14.95 -10.98 7.98
CA ASP A 340 -16.16 -10.34 8.51
C ASP A 340 -17.36 -11.30 8.67
N GLN A 341 -17.21 -12.57 8.28
CA GLN A 341 -18.31 -13.52 8.17
C GLN A 341 -18.91 -13.91 9.53
N PHE A 342 -18.08 -14.17 10.54
CA PHE A 342 -18.50 -14.65 11.87
C PHE A 342 -18.36 -13.60 12.97
N ILE A 343 -17.84 -12.41 12.64
CA ILE A 343 -17.50 -11.41 13.65
C ILE A 343 -18.73 -10.96 14.44
N VAL A 344 -19.90 -10.89 13.81
CA VAL A 344 -21.16 -10.51 14.47
C VAL A 344 -21.56 -11.56 15.51
N ASP A 345 -21.48 -12.84 15.15
CA ASP A 345 -21.84 -13.95 16.06
C ASP A 345 -20.86 -14.04 17.24
N ASP A 346 -19.55 -13.90 16.98
CA ASP A 346 -18.54 -13.89 18.05
C ASP A 346 -18.72 -12.70 18.98
N VAL A 347 -18.97 -11.51 18.42
CA VAL A 347 -19.16 -10.29 19.21
C VAL A 347 -20.45 -10.36 20.02
N GLU A 348 -21.49 -11.03 19.52
CA GLU A 348 -22.72 -11.30 20.28
C GLU A 348 -22.46 -12.30 21.43
N GLU A 349 -21.71 -13.37 21.18
CA GLU A 349 -21.28 -14.30 22.25
C GLU A 349 -20.47 -13.56 23.33
N ALA A 350 -19.56 -12.67 22.91
CA ALA A 350 -18.77 -11.85 23.83
C ALA A 350 -19.65 -10.89 24.62
N ARG A 351 -20.63 -10.26 23.97
CA ARG A 351 -21.59 -9.34 24.60
C ARG A 351 -22.40 -10.02 25.70
N LEU A 352 -22.80 -11.28 25.49
CA LEU A 352 -23.52 -12.07 26.49
C LEU A 352 -22.62 -12.57 27.64
N ALA A 353 -21.30 -12.56 27.45
CA ALA A 353 -20.33 -13.02 28.44
C ALA A 353 -19.75 -11.90 29.32
N VAL A 354 -20.02 -10.62 28.98
CA VAL A 354 -19.58 -9.45 29.75
C VAL A 354 -20.79 -8.73 30.36
N ASP A 355 -20.54 -7.96 31.43
CA ASP A 355 -21.61 -7.22 32.12
C ASP A 355 -22.07 -6.00 31.31
N ARG A 356 -21.17 -5.40 30.51
CA ARG A 356 -21.45 -4.22 29.68
C ARG A 356 -20.96 -4.41 28.26
N PRO A 357 -21.79 -4.21 27.21
CA PRO A 357 -21.40 -4.37 25.80
C PRO A 357 -20.13 -3.60 25.40
N ILE A 358 -19.86 -2.46 26.04
CA ILE A 358 -18.65 -1.66 25.80
C ILE A 358 -17.34 -2.41 26.11
N GLU A 359 -17.38 -3.34 27.07
CA GLU A 359 -16.23 -4.16 27.48
C GLU A 359 -15.81 -5.15 26.39
N VAL A 360 -16.71 -5.49 25.46
CA VAL A 360 -16.35 -6.26 24.26
C VAL A 360 -15.41 -5.46 23.36
N ILE A 361 -15.66 -4.15 23.24
CA ILE A 361 -14.80 -3.27 22.46
C ILE A 361 -13.46 -3.10 23.17
N GLU A 362 -13.47 -2.59 24.40
CA GLU A 362 -12.27 -2.29 25.19
C GLU A 362 -11.42 -3.53 25.51
N GLY A 363 -12.05 -4.72 25.55
CA GLY A 363 -11.39 -5.99 25.82
C GLY A 363 -11.07 -6.79 24.56
N HIS A 364 -12.05 -7.55 24.06
CA HIS A 364 -11.85 -8.54 23.00
C HIS A 364 -11.35 -7.92 21.69
N LEU A 365 -12.01 -6.85 21.25
CA LEU A 365 -11.70 -6.23 19.96
C LEU A 365 -10.40 -5.41 20.01
N MET A 366 -10.18 -4.61 21.05
CA MET A 366 -8.93 -3.87 21.26
C MET A 366 -7.70 -4.79 21.31
N ARG A 367 -7.80 -5.95 21.98
CA ARG A 367 -6.72 -6.94 22.01
C ARG A 367 -6.34 -7.40 20.60
N GLY A 368 -7.31 -7.68 19.74
CA GLY A 368 -7.05 -8.03 18.34
C GLY A 368 -6.45 -6.88 17.54
N MET A 369 -6.93 -5.65 17.74
CA MET A 369 -6.39 -4.46 17.08
C MET A 369 -4.96 -4.12 17.52
N ASN A 370 -4.59 -4.39 18.77
CA ASN A 370 -3.20 -4.25 19.23
C ASN A 370 -2.27 -5.21 18.47
N VAL A 371 -2.68 -6.46 18.25
CA VAL A 371 -1.91 -7.43 17.44
C VAL A 371 -1.76 -6.94 16.00
N VAL A 372 -2.82 -6.40 15.39
CA VAL A 372 -2.77 -5.77 14.06
C VAL A 372 -1.74 -4.62 14.05
N GLY A 373 -1.75 -3.78 15.08
CA GLY A 373 -0.79 -2.69 15.24
C GLY A 373 0.66 -3.16 15.34
N ASP A 374 0.93 -4.19 16.14
CA ASP A 374 2.26 -4.78 16.31
C ASP A 374 2.78 -5.40 15.00
N LEU A 375 1.93 -6.15 14.30
CA LEU A 375 2.28 -6.77 13.02
C LEU A 375 2.58 -5.70 11.95
N PHE A 376 1.77 -4.64 11.89
CA PHE A 376 2.00 -3.52 10.98
C PHE A 376 3.30 -2.78 11.29
N GLY A 377 3.54 -2.47 12.57
CA GLY A 377 4.76 -1.80 13.02
C GLY A 377 6.04 -2.61 12.77
N SER A 378 5.95 -3.94 12.80
CA SER A 378 7.07 -4.84 12.47
C SER A 378 7.27 -5.09 10.96
N GLY A 379 6.40 -4.54 10.10
CA GLY A 379 6.44 -4.77 8.65
C GLY A 379 5.99 -6.17 8.20
N LYS A 380 5.33 -6.93 9.08
CA LYS A 380 4.77 -8.27 8.79
C LYS A 380 3.33 -8.22 8.28
N MET A 381 2.69 -7.07 8.44
CA MET A 381 1.40 -6.73 7.89
C MET A 381 1.54 -5.43 7.09
N PHE A 382 0.81 -5.32 5.98
CA PHE A 382 0.82 -4.17 5.07
C PHE A 382 -0.47 -3.35 5.22
N LEU A 383 -0.44 -2.09 4.78
CA LEU A 383 -1.58 -1.18 4.87
C LEU A 383 -2.90 -1.79 4.33
N PRO A 384 -2.92 -2.50 3.17
CA PRO A 384 -4.10 -3.23 2.70
C PRO A 384 -4.76 -4.14 3.73
N GLN A 385 -3.96 -4.85 4.52
CA GLN A 385 -4.44 -5.79 5.52
C GLN A 385 -5.01 -5.04 6.72
N VAL A 386 -4.35 -3.97 7.16
CA VAL A 386 -4.85 -3.09 8.23
C VAL A 386 -6.22 -2.49 7.86
N VAL A 387 -6.40 -2.07 6.60
CA VAL A 387 -7.70 -1.56 6.12
C VAL A 387 -8.78 -2.64 6.17
N LYS A 388 -8.46 -3.89 5.79
CA LYS A 388 -9.38 -5.03 5.96
C LYS A 388 -9.73 -5.27 7.43
N SER A 389 -8.75 -5.26 8.33
CA SER A 389 -8.97 -5.40 9.78
C SER A 389 -9.87 -4.30 10.33
N ALA A 390 -9.65 -3.04 9.93
CA ALA A 390 -10.49 -1.91 10.33
C ALA A 390 -11.95 -2.06 9.87
N ARG A 391 -12.19 -2.66 8.69
CA ARG A 391 -13.55 -2.95 8.22
C ARG A 391 -14.25 -4.00 9.08
N VAL A 392 -13.54 -5.06 9.48
CA VAL A 392 -14.07 -6.08 10.40
C VAL A 392 -14.40 -5.43 11.75
N MET A 393 -13.51 -4.59 12.26
CA MET A 393 -13.70 -3.84 13.50
C MET A 393 -14.95 -2.95 13.42
N LYS A 394 -15.12 -2.19 12.34
CA LYS A 394 -16.29 -1.33 12.13
C LYS A 394 -17.59 -2.14 12.12
N LYS A 395 -17.60 -3.32 11.49
CA LYS A 395 -18.78 -4.20 11.46
C LYS A 395 -19.11 -4.74 12.86
N ALA A 396 -18.10 -5.12 13.64
CA ALA A 396 -18.25 -5.55 15.03
C ALA A 396 -18.86 -4.46 15.91
N VAL A 397 -18.29 -3.24 15.87
CA VAL A 397 -18.77 -2.10 16.65
C VAL A 397 -20.19 -1.70 16.25
N ALA A 398 -20.50 -1.70 14.95
CA ALA A 398 -21.86 -1.40 14.47
C ALA A 398 -22.92 -2.37 15.01
N HIS A 399 -22.56 -3.63 15.25
CA HIS A 399 -23.46 -4.60 15.89
C HIS A 399 -23.67 -4.32 17.39
N LEU A 400 -22.64 -3.89 18.11
CA LEU A 400 -22.74 -3.59 19.54
C LEU A 400 -23.46 -2.27 19.82
N GLN A 401 -23.45 -1.33 18.87
CA GLN A 401 -23.97 0.02 19.04
C GLN A 401 -25.39 0.08 19.63
N PRO A 402 -26.40 -0.67 19.14
CA PRO A 402 -27.76 -0.62 19.69
C PRO A 402 -27.82 -1.08 21.15
N PHE A 403 -27.04 -2.11 21.53
CA PHE A 403 -27.02 -2.63 22.90
C PHE A 403 -26.34 -1.65 23.87
N ILE A 404 -25.28 -0.99 23.41
CA ILE A 404 -24.61 0.09 24.15
C ILE A 404 -25.59 1.26 24.39
N GLU A 405 -26.46 1.55 23.43
CA GLU A 405 -27.47 2.61 23.53
C GLU A 405 -28.68 2.25 24.39
N GLU A 406 -29.03 0.96 24.49
CA GLU A 406 -30.11 0.43 25.34
C GLU A 406 -29.70 0.34 26.82
N GLU A 407 -28.41 0.15 27.09
CA GLU A 407 -27.83 0.09 28.45
C GLU A 407 -27.85 1.41 29.22
N LYS A 408 -28.69 2.37 28.80
CA LYS A 408 -28.84 3.71 29.39
C LYS A 408 -29.47 3.69 30.79
N ASP A 409 -28.78 3.07 31.74
CA ASP A 409 -28.49 3.69 33.03
C ASP A 409 -27.23 4.57 32.85
N GLY A 410 -27.40 5.66 32.09
CA GLY A 410 -26.53 6.84 32.16
C GLY A 410 -25.03 6.63 31.92
N ARG A 411 -24.67 6.29 30.68
CA ARG A 411 -23.45 6.67 29.91
C ARG A 411 -22.80 5.43 29.27
N ALA A 412 -23.16 5.17 28.03
CA ALA A 412 -22.16 4.73 27.06
C ALA A 412 -21.08 5.82 27.02
N ARG A 413 -20.01 5.66 27.81
CA ARG A 413 -18.85 6.53 27.70
C ARG A 413 -18.11 6.08 26.46
N SER A 414 -18.09 6.92 25.43
CA SER A 414 -17.01 6.83 24.44
C SER A 414 -15.68 6.81 25.21
N ALA A 415 -14.67 6.11 24.69
CA ALA A 415 -13.33 6.11 25.30
C ALA A 415 -12.76 7.54 25.43
N GLY A 416 -13.33 8.46 24.63
CA GLY A 416 -13.27 9.90 24.72
C GLY A 416 -13.90 10.49 23.46
N LYS A 417 -14.24 11.77 23.47
CA LYS A 417 -14.61 12.53 22.29
C LYS A 417 -13.39 13.30 21.79
N ILE A 418 -13.00 13.08 20.55
CA ILE A 418 -11.80 13.64 19.95
C ILE A 418 -12.20 14.52 18.77
N LEU A 419 -11.80 15.79 18.83
CA LEU A 419 -11.93 16.71 17.70
C LEU A 419 -10.68 16.61 16.84
N MET A 420 -10.85 16.41 15.54
CA MET A 420 -9.76 16.33 14.58
C MET A 420 -9.91 17.45 13.55
N ALA A 421 -8.86 18.25 13.34
CA ALA A 421 -8.89 19.36 12.40
C ALA A 421 -7.53 19.54 11.72
N THR A 422 -7.53 19.80 10.41
CA THR A 422 -6.33 20.31 9.74
C THR A 422 -6.34 21.84 9.82
N VAL A 423 -5.29 22.42 10.40
CA VAL A 423 -5.25 23.83 10.78
C VAL A 423 -5.34 24.77 9.58
N LYS A 424 -5.72 26.03 9.85
CA LYS A 424 -5.86 27.09 8.86
C LYS A 424 -4.65 27.18 7.94
N GLY A 425 -4.90 27.29 6.64
CA GLY A 425 -3.85 27.39 5.62
C GLY A 425 -3.22 26.05 5.24
N ASP A 426 -3.66 24.95 5.84
CA ASP A 426 -3.21 23.60 5.51
C ASP A 426 -4.36 22.73 4.96
N VAL A 427 -4.01 21.86 4.01
CA VAL A 427 -4.92 20.91 3.35
C VAL A 427 -4.53 19.46 3.57
N HIS A 428 -3.37 19.20 4.18
CA HIS A 428 -2.85 17.86 4.31
C HIS A 428 -3.55 17.15 5.49
N ASP A 429 -4.43 16.20 5.18
CA ASP A 429 -5.30 15.51 6.14
C ASP A 429 -5.18 13.99 6.14
N ILE A 430 -4.33 13.39 5.31
CA ILE A 430 -4.15 11.93 5.27
C ILE A 430 -3.80 11.37 6.66
N GLY A 431 -2.86 12.01 7.37
CA GLY A 431 -2.50 11.62 8.73
C GLY A 431 -3.68 11.74 9.70
N LYS A 432 -4.42 12.86 9.63
CA LYS A 432 -5.67 13.08 10.38
C LYS A 432 -6.67 11.96 10.12
N ASN A 433 -6.93 11.64 8.85
CA ASN A 433 -7.94 10.66 8.45
C ASN A 433 -7.56 9.25 8.89
N ILE A 434 -6.28 8.86 8.78
CA ILE A 434 -5.80 7.58 9.30
C ILE A 434 -5.99 7.51 10.81
N VAL A 435 -5.57 8.55 11.55
CA VAL A 435 -5.71 8.60 13.01
C VAL A 435 -7.19 8.61 13.42
N SER A 436 -8.05 9.38 12.75
CA SER A 436 -9.51 9.41 12.95
C SER A 436 -10.12 8.02 12.73
N VAL A 437 -9.74 7.32 11.66
CA VAL A 437 -10.24 5.96 11.38
C VAL A 437 -9.79 5.00 12.47
N VAL A 438 -8.51 5.04 12.86
CA VAL A 438 -7.98 4.18 13.93
C VAL A 438 -8.66 4.47 15.27
N LEU A 439 -8.77 5.74 15.68
CA LEU A 439 -9.42 6.12 16.94
C LEU A 439 -10.91 5.80 16.94
N GLY A 440 -11.62 6.06 15.84
CA GLY A 440 -13.03 5.67 15.70
C GLY A 440 -13.23 4.16 15.77
N CYS A 441 -12.28 3.37 15.23
CA CYS A 441 -12.25 1.93 15.43
C CYS A 441 -12.01 1.54 16.90
N ASN A 442 -11.39 2.38 17.74
CA ASN A 442 -11.12 2.12 19.16
C ASN A 442 -12.16 2.77 20.10
N ASN A 443 -13.40 2.96 19.64
CA ASN A 443 -14.53 3.50 20.43
C ASN A 443 -14.37 4.95 20.90
N TYR A 444 -13.56 5.75 20.21
CA TYR A 444 -13.55 7.20 20.37
C TYR A 444 -14.62 7.83 19.46
N GLU A 445 -15.31 8.85 19.97
CA GLU A 445 -16.21 9.66 19.15
C GLU A 445 -15.40 10.71 18.41
N ILE A 446 -15.39 10.67 17.08
CA ILE A 446 -14.56 11.57 16.26
C ILE A 446 -15.41 12.68 15.66
N ILE A 447 -15.04 13.93 15.96
CA ILE A 447 -15.58 15.13 15.34
C ILE A 447 -14.53 15.66 14.37
N ASP A 448 -14.71 15.37 13.09
CA ASP A 448 -13.79 15.81 12.05
C ASP A 448 -14.25 17.13 11.42
N LEU A 449 -13.47 18.20 11.63
CA LEU A 449 -13.75 19.52 11.08
C LEU A 449 -13.22 19.72 9.65
N GLY A 450 -12.53 18.74 9.09
CA GLY A 450 -11.95 18.81 7.75
C GLY A 450 -10.66 19.62 7.70
N VAL A 451 -10.50 20.40 6.63
CA VAL A 451 -9.25 21.11 6.29
C VAL A 451 -9.37 22.62 6.31
N MET A 452 -8.23 23.29 6.43
CA MET A 452 -8.11 24.75 6.52
C MET A 452 -8.96 25.37 7.64
N VAL A 453 -9.06 24.70 8.79
CA VAL A 453 -10.00 25.08 9.85
C VAL A 453 -9.43 26.23 10.70
N PRO A 454 -10.17 27.34 10.87
CA PRO A 454 -9.74 28.45 11.74
C PRO A 454 -9.64 28.05 13.22
N PRO A 455 -8.67 28.60 13.97
CA PRO A 455 -8.52 28.36 15.41
C PRO A 455 -9.79 28.62 16.22
N GLU A 456 -10.54 29.66 15.86
CA GLU A 456 -11.77 30.04 16.56
C GLU A 456 -12.82 28.93 16.45
N THR A 457 -12.99 28.36 15.26
CA THR A 457 -13.92 27.25 15.01
C THR A 457 -13.50 25.98 15.76
N ILE A 458 -12.19 25.69 15.81
CA ILE A 458 -11.66 24.53 16.54
C ILE A 458 -12.01 24.65 18.03
N ILE A 459 -11.74 25.81 18.64
CA ILE A 459 -11.96 26.04 20.07
C ILE A 459 -13.45 26.10 20.39
N GLU A 460 -14.24 26.80 19.58
CA GLU A 460 -15.69 26.92 19.78
C GLU A 460 -16.37 25.56 19.67
N THR A 461 -16.05 24.77 18.64
CA THR A 461 -16.61 23.41 18.52
C THR A 461 -16.12 22.51 19.64
N ALA A 462 -14.84 22.58 20.02
CA ALA A 462 -14.31 21.80 21.13
C ALA A 462 -15.05 22.06 22.46
N LYS A 463 -15.38 23.33 22.73
CA LYS A 463 -16.17 23.74 23.90
C LYS A 463 -17.63 23.30 23.80
N ASN A 464 -18.27 23.58 22.66
CA ASN A 464 -19.68 23.26 22.44
C ASN A 464 -19.93 21.75 22.55
N GLU A 465 -19.01 20.96 22.03
CA GLU A 465 -19.10 19.50 22.00
C GLU A 465 -18.51 18.81 23.24
N ASN A 466 -17.85 19.57 24.11
CA ASN A 466 -17.12 19.09 25.29
C ASN A 466 -16.16 17.93 24.95
N VAL A 467 -15.21 18.19 24.04
CA VAL A 467 -14.24 17.17 23.60
C VAL A 467 -13.13 16.96 24.62
N ASP A 468 -12.65 15.72 24.73
CA ASP A 468 -11.58 15.32 25.65
C ASP A 468 -10.18 15.58 25.07
N VAL A 469 -10.03 15.47 23.74
CA VAL A 469 -8.76 15.69 23.04
C VAL A 469 -8.99 16.48 21.75
N ILE A 470 -8.07 17.38 21.43
CA ILE A 470 -8.00 18.06 20.13
C ILE A 470 -6.76 17.55 19.38
N GLY A 471 -6.98 16.86 18.27
CA GLY A 471 -5.95 16.47 17.32
C GLY A 471 -5.85 17.48 16.18
N LEU A 472 -4.67 18.11 16.05
CA LEU A 472 -4.37 19.05 14.99
C LEU A 472 -3.47 18.39 13.93
N SER A 473 -3.83 18.55 12.66
CA SER A 473 -3.01 18.12 11.52
C SER A 473 -2.46 19.32 10.77
N GLY A 474 -1.23 19.19 10.30
CA GLY A 474 -0.53 20.22 9.53
C GLY A 474 0.84 19.71 9.12
N LEU A 475 1.22 20.02 7.88
CA LEU A 475 2.43 19.55 7.23
C LEU A 475 3.39 20.69 6.90
N ILE A 476 2.89 21.91 6.70
CA ILE A 476 3.72 23.06 6.30
C ILE A 476 4.19 23.86 7.52
N THR A 477 5.35 24.52 7.42
CA THR A 477 5.91 25.32 8.52
C THR A 477 4.95 26.39 9.07
N PRO A 478 4.18 27.14 8.24
CA PRO A 478 3.17 28.07 8.76
C PRO A 478 2.06 27.39 9.58
N SER A 479 1.73 26.13 9.28
CA SER A 479 0.74 25.36 10.05
C SER A 479 1.22 25.05 11.45
N LEU A 480 2.54 24.94 11.64
CA LEU A 480 3.10 24.76 12.97
C LEU A 480 2.86 26.02 13.83
N ASP A 481 3.01 27.21 13.25
CA ASP A 481 2.70 28.46 13.93
C ASP A 481 1.19 28.57 14.25
N GLU A 482 0.32 28.08 13.36
CA GLU A 482 -1.13 27.98 13.61
C GLU A 482 -1.46 26.97 14.72
N MET A 483 -0.78 25.82 14.79
CA MET A 483 -0.93 24.86 15.90
C MET A 483 -0.49 25.47 17.23
N VAL A 484 0.63 26.19 17.25
CA VAL A 484 1.10 26.94 18.42
C VAL A 484 0.09 28.01 18.81
N TYR A 485 -0.51 28.68 17.84
CA TYR A 485 -1.57 29.67 18.08
C TYR A 485 -2.81 29.03 18.70
N VAL A 486 -3.31 27.91 18.15
CA VAL A 486 -4.44 27.15 18.73
C VAL A 486 -4.12 26.73 20.17
N SER A 487 -2.92 26.20 20.43
CA SER A 487 -2.50 25.81 21.78
C SER A 487 -2.46 26.99 22.76
N ARG A 488 -1.98 28.17 22.35
CA ARG A 488 -2.02 29.40 23.18
C ARG A 488 -3.44 29.90 23.41
N GLU A 489 -4.30 29.81 22.41
CA GLU A 489 -5.70 30.18 22.55
C GLU A 489 -6.45 29.20 23.45
N MET A 490 -6.12 27.91 23.44
CA MET A 490 -6.63 26.93 24.41
C MET A 490 -6.27 27.32 25.86
N GLU A 491 -5.01 27.70 26.14
CA GLU A 491 -4.58 28.18 27.47
C GLU A 491 -5.38 29.41 27.92
N LYS A 492 -5.59 30.40 27.04
CA LYS A 492 -6.39 31.60 27.35
C LYS A 492 -7.86 31.30 27.63
N ASN A 493 -8.33 30.16 27.13
CA ASN A 493 -9.71 29.71 27.24
C ASN A 493 -9.91 28.70 28.38
N ASP A 494 -8.90 28.52 29.25
CA ASP A 494 -8.85 27.59 30.36
C ASP A 494 -9.06 26.11 29.94
N MET A 495 -8.58 25.77 28.73
CA MET A 495 -8.56 24.40 28.22
C MET A 495 -7.16 23.82 28.44
N ASN A 496 -7.07 22.66 29.10
CA ASN A 496 -5.81 21.96 29.40
C ASN A 496 -5.52 20.86 28.39
#